data_AF-A0A1N6Q4F4-F1
#
_entry.id   AF-A0A1N6Q4F4-F1
#
_cell.length_a   1.000
_cell.length_b   1.000
_cell.length_c   1.000
_cell.angle_alpha   90.00
_cell.angle_beta   90.00
_cell.angle_gamma   90.00
#
_symmetry.space_group_name_H-M   'P 1'
#
loop_
_entity.id
_entity.type
_entity.pdbx_description
1 polymer ?
#
loop_
_entity_poly.entity_id
_entity_poly.type
_entity_poly.pdbx_seq_one_letter_code
_entity_poly.pdbx_strand_id
1 'polypeptide(L)'
;MEPQLEERHKGGRKARQAAMLCQSEEFRLWLDRRARAKYNLVMDDGTHTEQDARDFILQACAVESRAELDHNDQASAMFAKILQAYSRYRYRQKQATGG
;
A
#
# COMPACT_ATOMS: atom_id res chain seq x y z
N MET A 1 14.02 -37.85 -8.86
CA MET A 1 12.60 -37.52 -8.60
C MET A 1 12.61 -36.47 -7.50
N GLU A 2 12.02 -35.31 -7.79
CA GLU A 2 11.61 -34.22 -6.87
C GLU A 2 12.68 -33.23 -6.37
N PRO A 3 12.37 -31.92 -6.22
CA PRO A 3 11.24 -31.18 -6.80
C PRO A 3 11.62 -29.87 -7.52
N GLN A 4 10.82 -29.52 -8.53
CA GLN A 4 10.64 -28.16 -9.02
C GLN A 4 9.95 -27.34 -7.93
N LEU A 5 10.74 -26.72 -7.04
CA LEU A 5 10.26 -25.68 -6.15
C LEU A 5 10.90 -24.37 -6.59
N GLU A 6 10.14 -23.29 -6.47
CA GLU A 6 10.52 -21.93 -6.85
C GLU A 6 10.27 -21.52 -8.32
N GLU A 7 9.07 -21.76 -8.82
CA GLU A 7 8.37 -20.66 -9.51
C GLU A 7 8.12 -19.56 -8.48
N ARG A 8 9.20 -18.83 -8.11
CA ARG A 8 9.12 -17.64 -7.26
C ARG A 8 8.17 -16.73 -8.00
N HIS A 9 6.93 -16.60 -7.52
CA HIS A 9 5.91 -15.74 -8.10
C HIS A 9 6.55 -14.38 -8.34
N LYS A 10 7.02 -14.13 -9.57
CA LYS A 10 7.76 -12.92 -9.90
C LYS A 10 6.72 -11.84 -9.85
N GLY A 11 6.77 -11.04 -8.78
CA GLY A 11 5.87 -9.90 -8.63
C GLY A 11 5.83 -9.12 -9.94
N GLY A 12 4.62 -9.05 -10.51
CA GLY A 12 4.38 -8.44 -11.80
C GLY A 12 4.44 -6.92 -11.72
N ARG A 13 3.63 -6.26 -12.53
CA ARG A 13 3.63 -4.79 -12.59
C ARG A 13 3.02 -4.21 -11.30
N LYS A 14 1.98 -4.83 -10.76
CA LYS A 14 1.29 -4.35 -9.55
C LYS A 14 2.14 -4.55 -8.30
N ALA A 15 2.82 -5.68 -8.17
CA ALA A 15 3.74 -5.93 -7.06
C ALA A 15 4.85 -4.88 -6.97
N ARG A 16 5.45 -4.51 -8.12
CA ARG A 16 6.47 -3.46 -8.20
C ARG A 16 5.88 -2.09 -7.88
N GLN A 17 4.72 -1.78 -8.41
CA GLN A 17 4.03 -0.51 -8.15
C GLN A 17 3.67 -0.37 -6.67
N ALA A 18 3.20 -1.45 -6.02
CA ALA A 18 2.96 -1.47 -4.59
C ALA A 18 4.25 -1.22 -3.80
N ALA A 19 5.37 -1.88 -4.16
CA ALA A 19 6.65 -1.65 -3.51
C ALA A 19 7.13 -0.19 -3.62
N MET A 20 7.04 0.41 -4.82
CA MET A 20 7.36 1.83 -5.02
C MET A 20 6.45 2.76 -4.19
N LEU A 21 5.17 2.40 -4.07
CA LEU A 21 4.22 3.16 -3.27
C LEU A 21 4.55 3.09 -1.78
N CYS A 22 4.95 1.92 -1.26
CA CYS A 22 5.38 1.75 0.13
C CYS A 22 6.60 2.63 0.49
N GLN A 23 7.48 2.90 -0.48
CA GLN A 23 8.65 3.76 -0.30
C GLN A 23 8.30 5.25 -0.29
N SER A 24 7.16 5.63 -0.87
CA SER A 24 6.74 7.02 -0.96
C SER A 24 6.38 7.57 0.42
N GLU A 25 7.06 8.64 0.82
CA GLU A 25 6.79 9.33 2.09
C GLU A 25 5.37 9.89 2.15
N GLU A 26 4.87 10.45 1.05
CA GLU A 26 3.49 10.93 0.95
C GLU A 26 2.45 9.84 1.26
N PHE A 27 2.73 8.59 0.86
CA PHE A 27 1.85 7.45 1.14
C PHE A 27 1.92 7.04 2.61
N ARG A 28 3.12 7.04 3.20
CA ARG A 28 3.32 6.77 4.63
C ARG A 28 2.57 7.80 5.50
N LEU A 29 2.68 9.09 5.15
CA LEU A 29 1.93 10.17 5.82
C LEU A 29 0.41 10.01 5.73
N TRP A 30 -0.10 9.55 4.58
CA TRP A 30 -1.53 9.26 4.43
C TRP A 30 -1.97 8.11 5.35
N LEU A 31 -1.14 7.07 5.50
CA LEU A 31 -1.39 5.96 6.41
C LEU A 31 -1.39 6.42 7.86
N ASP A 32 -0.41 7.24 8.28
CA ASP A 32 -0.37 7.81 9.63
C ASP A 32 -1.69 8.52 9.95
N ARG A 33 -2.14 9.43 9.07
CA ARG A 33 -3.40 10.16 9.29
C ARG A 33 -4.62 9.24 9.36
N ARG A 34 -4.65 8.20 8.54
CA ARG A 34 -5.74 7.22 8.54
C ARG A 34 -5.72 6.40 9.84
N ALA A 35 -4.55 5.98 10.31
CA ALA A 35 -4.38 5.25 11.56
C ALA A 35 -4.76 6.12 12.76
N ARG A 36 -4.31 7.39 12.79
CA ARG A 36 -4.74 8.39 13.78
C ARG A 36 -6.25 8.49 13.85
N ALA A 37 -6.93 8.63 12.71
CA ALA A 37 -8.39 8.73 12.66
C ALA A 37 -9.11 7.43 13.07
N LYS A 38 -8.57 6.26 12.70
CA LYS A 38 -9.19 4.95 12.98
C LYS A 38 -9.02 4.51 14.43
N TYR A 39 -7.84 4.70 15.00
CA TYR A 39 -7.50 4.24 16.35
C TYR A 39 -7.55 5.37 17.39
N ASN A 40 -7.89 6.60 16.97
CA ASN A 40 -7.86 7.81 17.79
C ASN A 40 -6.52 8.00 18.52
N LEU A 41 -5.43 7.60 17.85
CA LEU A 41 -4.06 7.68 18.37
C LEU A 41 -3.41 8.99 17.93
N VAL A 42 -2.62 9.58 18.80
CA VAL A 42 -1.71 10.68 18.46
C VAL A 42 -0.36 10.05 18.07
N MET A 43 -0.25 9.59 16.82
CA MET A 43 1.04 9.19 16.24
C MET A 43 1.77 10.42 15.68
N ASP A 44 3.07 10.35 15.42
CA ASP A 44 3.79 11.41 14.70
C ASP A 44 3.73 11.17 13.18
N ASP A 45 3.92 12.22 12.38
CA ASP A 45 3.88 12.09 10.92
C ASP A 45 5.20 11.42 10.45
N GLY A 46 5.10 10.27 9.77
CA GLY A 46 6.26 9.45 9.42
C GLY A 46 6.53 8.29 10.37
N THR A 47 5.59 7.95 11.25
CA THR A 47 5.70 6.76 12.13
C THR A 47 5.62 5.46 11.31
N HIS A 48 4.80 5.44 10.25
CA HIS A 48 4.70 4.28 9.37
C HIS A 48 5.94 4.13 8.50
N THR A 49 6.51 2.93 8.49
CA THR A 49 7.65 2.56 7.66
C THR A 49 7.21 1.97 6.32
N GLU A 50 8.17 1.66 5.43
CA GLU A 50 7.89 0.89 4.21
C GLU A 50 7.21 -0.46 4.55
N GLN A 51 7.62 -1.08 5.67
CA GLN A 51 7.08 -2.35 6.14
C GLN A 51 5.60 -2.21 6.53
N ASP A 52 5.25 -1.19 7.30
CA ASP A 52 3.86 -0.94 7.68
C ASP A 52 2.98 -0.63 6.46
N ALA A 53 3.52 0.14 5.50
CA ALA A 53 2.82 0.41 4.25
C ALA A 53 2.59 -0.87 3.43
N ARG A 54 3.56 -1.79 3.44
CA ARG A 54 3.41 -3.11 2.82
C ARG A 54 2.33 -3.91 3.55
N ASP A 55 2.44 -4.08 4.86
CA ASP A 55 1.48 -4.84 5.66
C ASP A 55 0.06 -4.31 5.52
N PHE A 56 -0.10 -2.98 5.47
CA PHE A 56 -1.39 -2.36 5.19
C PHE A 56 -1.96 -2.80 3.82
N ILE A 57 -1.15 -2.78 2.75
CA ILE A 57 -1.61 -3.18 1.42
C ILE A 57 -1.97 -4.67 1.41
N LEU A 58 -1.15 -5.51 2.04
CA LEU A 58 -1.37 -6.94 2.16
C LEU A 58 -2.68 -7.25 2.89
N GLN A 59 -2.86 -6.68 4.09
CA GLN A 59 -4.07 -6.84 4.89
C GLN A 59 -5.30 -6.28 4.17
N ALA A 60 -5.20 -5.11 3.55
CA ALA A 60 -6.33 -4.49 2.84
C ALA A 60 -6.73 -5.31 1.62
N CYS A 61 -5.76 -5.85 0.88
CA CYS A 61 -5.99 -6.67 -0.31
C CYS A 61 -6.23 -8.16 0.01
N ALA A 62 -6.19 -8.55 1.28
CA ALA A 62 -6.32 -9.92 1.75
C ALA A 62 -5.36 -10.91 1.05
N VAL A 63 -4.08 -10.52 0.93
CA VAL A 63 -3.00 -11.33 0.36
C VAL A 63 -1.81 -11.35 1.30
N GLU A 64 -0.97 -12.38 1.21
CA GLU A 64 0.22 -12.53 2.05
C GLU A 64 1.48 -11.98 1.36
N SER A 65 1.44 -11.89 0.02
CA SER A 65 2.53 -11.40 -0.80
C SER A 65 2.12 -10.37 -1.84
N ARG A 66 3.01 -9.41 -2.09
CA ARG A 66 2.84 -8.39 -3.14
C ARG A 66 2.71 -9.02 -4.53
N ALA A 67 3.30 -10.19 -4.73
CA ALA A 67 3.21 -10.91 -5.99
C ALA A 67 1.78 -11.38 -6.29
N GLU A 68 0.99 -11.70 -5.26
CA GLU A 68 -0.39 -12.17 -5.43
C GLU A 68 -1.33 -11.07 -5.97
N LEU A 69 -0.97 -9.79 -5.82
CA LEU A 69 -1.74 -8.69 -6.41
C LEU A 69 -1.86 -8.78 -7.93
N ASP A 70 -0.89 -9.39 -8.61
CA ASP A 70 -0.93 -9.60 -10.05
C ASP A 70 -1.72 -10.85 -10.46
N HIS A 71 -1.95 -11.78 -9.53
CA HIS A 71 -2.65 -13.04 -9.80
C HIS A 71 -4.09 -13.05 -9.28
N ASN A 72 -4.42 -12.18 -8.33
CA ASN A 72 -5.74 -12.11 -7.70
C ASN A 72 -6.47 -10.83 -8.11
N ASP A 73 -7.53 -10.98 -8.90
CA ASP A 73 -8.35 -9.87 -9.38
C ASP A 73 -9.01 -9.08 -8.23
N GLN A 74 -9.39 -9.74 -7.13
CA GLN A 74 -9.95 -9.06 -5.95
C GLN A 74 -8.91 -8.17 -5.28
N ALA A 75 -7.70 -8.71 -5.07
CA ALA A 75 -6.57 -7.95 -4.52
C ALA A 75 -6.21 -6.75 -5.42
N SER A 76 -6.17 -6.98 -6.73
CA SER A 76 -5.94 -5.95 -7.75
C SER A 76 -7.01 -4.84 -7.69
N ALA A 77 -8.29 -5.19 -7.60
CA ALA A 77 -9.39 -4.24 -7.49
C ALA A 77 -9.32 -3.43 -6.18
N MET A 78 -8.96 -4.08 -5.07
CA MET A 78 -8.79 -3.42 -3.79
C MET A 78 -7.60 -2.47 -3.78
N PHE A 79 -6.48 -2.87 -4.39
CA PHE A 79 -5.32 -2.01 -4.58
C PHE A 79 -5.66 -0.78 -5.42
N ALA A 80 -6.45 -0.93 -6.48
CA ALA A 80 -6.94 0.20 -7.26
C ALA A 80 -7.79 1.18 -6.41
N LYS A 81 -8.64 0.67 -5.49
CA LYS A 81 -9.39 1.51 -4.54
C LYS A 81 -8.46 2.27 -3.58
N ILE A 82 -7.40 1.62 -3.09
CA ILE A 82 -6.38 2.28 -2.25
C ILE A 82 -5.70 3.41 -3.01
N LEU A 83 -5.28 3.17 -4.25
CA LEU A 83 -4.68 4.19 -5.11
C LEU A 83 -5.63 5.35 -5.36
N GLN A 84 -6.92 5.09 -5.59
CA GLN A 84 -7.91 6.14 -5.78
C GLN A 84 -8.10 6.99 -4.51
N ALA A 85 -8.16 6.36 -3.34
CA ALA A 85 -8.26 7.06 -2.07
C ALA A 85 -7.02 7.92 -1.80
N TYR A 86 -5.84 7.36 -2.06
CA TYR A 86 -4.57 8.07 -1.94
C TYR A 86 -4.47 9.25 -2.92
N SER A 87 -4.85 9.07 -4.18
CA SER A 87 -4.87 10.14 -5.19
C SER A 87 -5.78 11.31 -4.76
N ARG A 88 -6.99 11.00 -4.25
CA ARG A 88 -7.91 12.00 -3.69
C ARG A 88 -7.31 12.73 -2.48
N TYR A 89 -6.58 12.03 -1.62
CA TYR A 89 -5.88 12.64 -0.49
C TYR A 89 -4.77 13.57 -0.97
N ARG A 90 -3.92 13.11 -1.91
CA ARG A 90 -2.83 13.90 -2.48
C ARG A 90 -3.34 15.15 -3.19
N TYR A 91 -4.48 15.07 -3.89
CA TYR A 91 -5.12 16.24 -4.47
C TYR A 91 -5.60 17.26 -3.41
N ARG A 92 -6.14 16.78 -2.27
CA ARG A 92 -6.50 17.68 -1.16
C ARG A 92 -5.28 18.28 -0.47
N GLN A 93 -4.21 17.50 -0.26
CA GLN A 93 -2.96 18.01 0.31
C GLN A 93 -2.34 19.09 -0.55
N LYS A 94 -2.27 18.88 -1.88
CA LYS A 94 -1.78 19.92 -2.81
C LYS A 94 -2.58 21.22 -2.74
N GLN A 95 -3.88 21.15 -2.49
CA GLN A 95 -4.71 22.35 -2.31
C GLN A 95 -4.53 22.99 -0.92
N ALA A 96 -4.25 22.21 0.11
CA ALA A 96 -4.03 22.70 1.47
C ALA A 96 -2.65 23.35 1.65
N THR A 97 -1.64 22.94 0.89
CA THR A 97 -0.27 23.48 0.95
C THR A 97 -0.03 24.63 -0.06
N GLY A 98 -1.02 24.96 -0.89
CA GLY A 98 -0.92 25.95 -1.97
C GLY A 98 -1.86 27.16 -1.83
N GLY A 99 -2.31 27.49 -0.62
CA GLY A 99 -3.16 28.65 -0.32
C GLY A 99 -2.48 29.64 0.61
#